data_AF-A0A1W2P749-F1
#
_entry.id   AF-A0A1W2P749-F1
#
_cell.length_a   1.000
_cell.length_b   1.000
_cell.length_c   1.000
_cell.angle_alpha   90.00
_cell.angle_beta   90.00
_cell.angle_gamma   90.00
#
_symmetry.space_group_name_H-M   'P 1'
#
loop_
_entity.id
_entity.type
_entity.pdbx_description
1 polymer ?
#
loop_
_entity_poly.entity_id
_entity_poly.type
_entity_poly.pdbx_seq_one_letter_code
_entity_poly.pdbx_strand_id
1 'polypeptide(L)'
;MAGVSSCLKYSMFFFNFLFWVCGTLILGLAIWVRVSKDGKEIITSGDSSTNPFIAVNILIAVGSIIMVLGFLGCCGAVKESRC
;
A
#
# COMPACT_ATOMS: atom_id res chain seq x y z
N MET A 1 -13.53 10.33 -31.57
CA MET A 1 -13.42 10.20 -30.10
C MET A 1 -12.38 9.11 -29.77
N ALA A 2 -11.08 9.33 -30.01
CA ALA A 2 -10.05 8.28 -29.87
C ALA A 2 -8.85 8.66 -28.97
N GLY A 3 -8.79 9.91 -28.49
CA GLY A 3 -7.70 10.37 -27.60
C GLY A 3 -7.92 10.09 -26.11
N VAL A 4 -9.16 9.83 -25.68
CA VAL A 4 -9.52 9.71 -24.24
C VAL A 4 -9.12 8.36 -23.64
N SER A 5 -9.13 7.29 -24.42
CA SER A 5 -8.84 5.92 -23.94
C SER A 5 -7.37 5.71 -23.57
N SER A 6 -6.44 6.36 -24.26
CA SER A 6 -5.00 6.26 -23.95
C SER A 6 -4.61 7.03 -22.69
N CYS A 7 -5.16 8.25 -22.48
CA CYS A 7 -4.92 9.02 -21.26
C CYS A 7 -5.48 8.32 -20.02
N LEU A 8 -6.68 7.74 -20.12
CA LEU A 8 -7.29 6.99 -19.01
C LEU A 8 -6.50 5.72 -18.68
N LYS A 9 -6.01 4.98 -19.68
CA LYS A 9 -5.13 3.81 -19.47
C LYS A 9 -3.83 4.17 -18.77
N TYR A 10 -3.18 5.25 -19.19
CA TYR A 10 -1.93 5.68 -18.57
C TYR A 10 -2.14 6.21 -17.15
N SER A 11 -3.22 6.96 -16.92
CA SER A 11 -3.58 7.48 -15.60
C SER A 11 -3.88 6.35 -14.60
N MET A 12 -4.58 5.30 -15.04
CA MET A 12 -4.84 4.08 -14.25
C MET A 12 -3.55 3.37 -13.86
N PHE A 13 -2.62 3.17 -14.80
CA PHE A 13 -1.34 2.55 -14.51
C PHE A 13 -0.50 3.38 -13.53
N PHE A 14 -0.44 4.71 -13.74
CA PHE A 14 0.32 5.62 -12.89
C PHE A 14 -0.20 5.66 -11.46
N PHE A 15 -1.51 5.86 -11.27
CA PHE A 15 -2.11 5.89 -9.93
C PHE A 15 -1.93 4.56 -9.20
N ASN A 16 -2.08 3.46 -9.93
CA ASN A 16 -1.92 2.14 -9.36
C ASN A 16 -0.47 1.85 -8.94
N PHE A 17 0.50 2.23 -9.77
CA PHE A 17 1.92 2.14 -9.43
C PHE A 17 2.26 3.01 -8.22
N LEU A 18 1.69 4.21 -8.12
CA LEU A 18 1.88 5.08 -6.97
C LEU A 18 1.32 4.45 -5.69
N PHE A 19 0.15 3.83 -5.77
CA PHE A 19 -0.48 3.13 -4.67
C PHE A 19 0.33 1.90 -4.22
N TRP A 20 0.93 1.19 -5.18
CA TRP A 20 1.84 0.08 -4.93
C TRP A 20 3.14 0.51 -4.25
N VAL A 21 3.76 1.62 -4.70
CA VAL A 21 4.95 2.20 -4.04
C VAL A 21 4.61 2.67 -2.63
N CYS A 22 3.51 3.39 -2.43
CA CYS A 22 3.04 3.79 -1.11
C CYS A 22 2.78 2.58 -0.19
N GLY A 23 2.12 1.53 -0.68
CA GLY A 23 1.89 0.30 0.07
C GLY A 23 3.19 -0.36 0.52
N THR A 24 4.19 -0.43 -0.37
CA THR A 24 5.52 -0.96 -0.07
C THR A 24 6.25 -0.11 0.98
N LEU A 25 6.15 1.21 0.89
CA LEU A 25 6.72 2.16 1.85
C LEU A 25 6.09 1.99 3.24
N ILE A 26 4.76 1.91 3.32
CA ILE A 26 4.02 1.71 4.58
C ILE A 26 4.37 0.35 5.19
N LEU A 27 4.44 -0.72 4.39
CA LEU A 27 4.86 -2.04 4.86
C LEU A 27 6.31 -2.03 5.37
N GLY A 28 7.22 -1.38 4.65
CA GLY A 28 8.62 -1.21 5.07
C GLY A 28 8.72 -0.47 6.40
N LEU A 29 7.99 0.64 6.56
CA LEU A 29 7.93 1.40 7.81
C LEU A 29 7.29 0.60 8.95
N ALA A 30 6.22 -0.16 8.68
CA ALA A 30 5.57 -1.02 9.66
C ALA A 30 6.51 -2.11 10.19
N ILE A 31 7.26 -2.76 9.29
CA ILE A 31 8.27 -3.77 9.65
C ILE A 31 9.45 -3.11 10.39
N TRP A 32 9.90 -1.94 9.92
CA TRP A 32 10.98 -1.18 10.56
C TRP A 32 10.65 -0.83 12.01
N VAL A 33 9.44 -0.33 12.28
CA VAL A 33 8.96 -0.04 13.63
C VAL A 33 8.82 -1.31 14.47
N ARG A 34 8.43 -2.44 13.86
CA ARG A 34 8.30 -3.72 14.57
C ARG A 34 9.65 -4.34 14.95
N VAL A 35 10.67 -4.19 14.11
CA VAL A 35 12.01 -4.77 14.32
C VAL A 35 12.90 -3.87 15.17
N SER A 36 12.72 -2.55 15.09
CA SER A 36 13.53 -1.58 15.85
C SER A 36 13.09 -1.53 17.30
N LYS A 37 14.05 -1.69 18.22
CA LYS A 37 13.81 -1.60 19.67
C LYS A 37 13.32 -0.22 20.08
N ASP A 38 13.85 0.84 19.47
CA ASP A 38 13.42 2.22 19.63
C ASP A 38 11.98 2.45 19.17
N GLY A 39 11.57 1.81 18.06
CA GLY A 39 10.20 1.85 17.57
C GLY A 39 9.21 1.26 18.58
N LYS A 40 9.60 0.16 19.23
CA LYS A 40 8.80 -0.47 20.29
C LYS A 40 8.68 0.41 21.55
N GLU A 41 9.71 1.18 21.90
CA GLU A 41 9.66 2.10 23.05
C GLU A 41 8.76 3.32 22.78
N ILE A 42 8.84 3.96 21.61
CA ILE A 42 7.97 5.08 21.22
C ILE A 42 6.48 4.67 21.28
N ILE A 43 6.23 3.47 20.78
CA ILE A 43 4.90 2.87 20.69
C ILE A 43 4.36 2.43 22.07
N THR A 44 5.23 1.99 22.98
CA THR A 44 4.86 1.61 24.36
C THR A 44 4.69 2.83 25.28
N SER A 45 5.42 3.91 25.00
CA SER A 45 5.38 5.16 25.77
C SER A 45 4.18 6.05 25.42
N GLY A 46 3.52 5.78 24.29
CA GLY A 46 2.54 6.68 23.68
C GLY A 46 1.14 6.65 24.29
N ASP A 47 0.58 5.49 24.66
CA ASP A 47 -0.72 5.42 25.32
C ASP A 47 -1.00 3.96 25.76
N SER A 48 -1.25 3.74 27.05
CA SER A 48 -1.44 2.42 27.66
C SER A 48 -2.77 1.73 27.29
N SER A 49 -3.51 2.25 26.31
CA SER A 49 -4.90 1.88 26.03
C SER A 49 -5.09 1.05 24.76
N THR A 50 -4.13 1.03 23.83
CA THR A 50 -4.27 0.31 22.56
C THR A 50 -3.06 -0.57 22.30
N ASN A 51 -3.24 -1.90 22.33
CA ASN A 51 -2.18 -2.87 22.06
C ASN A 51 -1.48 -2.55 20.74
N PRO A 52 -0.24 -2.03 20.78
CA PRO A 52 0.38 -1.51 19.57
C PRO A 52 0.73 -2.60 18.56
N PHE A 53 0.90 -3.83 19.04
CA PHE A 53 1.01 -5.03 18.24
C PHE A 53 -0.18 -5.21 17.29
N ILE A 54 -1.39 -4.84 17.73
CA ILE A 54 -2.62 -4.92 16.92
C ILE A 54 -2.58 -3.84 15.83
N ALA A 55 -2.21 -2.61 16.17
CA ALA A 55 -2.12 -1.51 15.21
C ALA A 55 -1.12 -1.81 14.08
N VAL A 56 0.07 -2.30 14.42
CA VAL A 56 1.09 -2.69 13.42
C VAL A 56 0.61 -3.88 12.58
N ASN A 57 -0.07 -4.85 13.18
CA ASN A 57 -0.60 -6.00 12.44
C ASN A 57 -1.71 -5.59 11.45
N ILE A 58 -2.60 -4.68 11.83
CA ILE A 58 -3.62 -4.11 10.93
C ILE A 58 -2.96 -3.28 9.83
N LEU A 59 -1.93 -2.50 10.15
CA LEU A 59 -1.19 -1.71 9.15
C LEU A 59 -0.52 -2.62 8.10
N ILE A 60 0.04 -3.75 8.52
CA ILE A 60 0.59 -4.76 7.61
C ILE A 60 -0.52 -5.40 6.77
N ALA A 61 -1.64 -5.78 7.39
CA ALA A 61 -2.78 -6.37 6.68
C ALA A 61 -3.32 -5.41 5.61
N VAL A 62 -3.62 -4.16 5.97
CA VAL A 62 -4.10 -3.13 5.05
C VAL A 62 -3.06 -2.83 3.96
N GLY A 63 -1.78 -2.68 4.32
CA GLY A 63 -0.70 -2.47 3.35
C GLY A 63 -0.59 -3.60 2.32
N SER A 64 -0.76 -4.86 2.76
CA SER A 64 -0.75 -6.02 1.86
C SER A 64 -1.95 -6.03 0.91
N ILE A 65 -3.15 -5.69 1.39
CA ILE A 65 -4.38 -5.62 0.59
C ILE A 65 -4.22 -4.53 -0.47
N ILE A 66 -3.74 -3.36 -0.07
CA ILE A 66 -3.44 -2.23 -0.95
C ILE A 66 -2.45 -2.64 -2.06
N MET A 67 -1.40 -3.38 -1.71
CA MET A 67 -0.41 -3.87 -2.68
C MET A 67 -1.03 -4.83 -3.71
N VAL A 68 -1.91 -5.73 -3.27
CA VAL A 68 -2.63 -6.68 -4.14
C VAL A 68 -3.64 -5.97 -5.03
N LEU A 69 -4.41 -5.02 -4.49
CA LEU A 69 -5.36 -4.20 -5.26
C LEU A 69 -4.63 -3.32 -6.28
N GLY A 70 -3.44 -2.82 -5.93
CA GLY A 70 -2.47 -2.25 -6.86
C GLY A 70 -2.21 -3.24 -8.01
N PHE A 71 -1.55 -4.35 -7.72
CA PHE A 71 -1.17 -5.32 -8.75
C PHE A 71 -2.32 -5.78 -9.66
N LEU A 72 -3.50 -6.03 -9.09
CA LEU A 72 -4.72 -6.41 -9.82
C LEU A 72 -5.24 -5.28 -10.71
N GLY A 73 -5.19 -4.02 -10.28
CA GLY A 73 -5.59 -2.88 -11.10
C GLY A 73 -4.67 -2.65 -12.30
N CYS A 74 -3.35 -2.86 -12.15
CA CYS A 74 -2.42 -2.87 -13.28
C CYS A 74 -2.73 -4.01 -14.27
N CYS A 75 -2.94 -5.23 -13.78
CA CYS A 75 -3.35 -6.36 -14.62
C CYS A 75 -4.71 -6.13 -15.29
N GLY A 76 -5.66 -5.47 -14.63
CA GLY A 76 -6.95 -5.10 -15.19
C GLY A 76 -6.81 -4.14 -16.37
N ALA A 77 -6.06 -3.05 -16.18
CA ALA A 77 -5.80 -2.05 -17.23
C ALA A 77 -5.02 -2.62 -18.42
N VAL A 78 -4.07 -3.53 -18.16
CA VAL A 78 -3.35 -4.27 -19.21
C VAL A 78 -4.26 -5.28 -19.91
N LYS A 79 -5.16 -5.96 -19.20
CA LYS A 79 -6.05 -6.96 -19.80
C LYS A 79 -7.11 -6.32 -20.70
N GLU A 80 -7.56 -5.11 -20.38
CA GLU A 80 -8.41 -4.28 -21.26
C GLU A 80 -7.64 -3.59 -22.41
N SER A 81 -6.32 -3.82 -22.49
CA SER A 81 -5.51 -3.42 -23.65
C SER A 81 -5.22 -4.54 -24.65
N ARG A 82 -5.59 -5.78 -24.33
CA ARG A 82 -5.60 -6.86 -25.30
C ARG A 82 -6.98 -6.93 -25.95
N CYS A 83 -7.08 -6.31 -27.12
CA CYS A 83 -8.09 -6.44 -28.19
C CYS A 83 -9.54 -6.73 -27.77
#